data_AF-A0A075GP25-F1
#
_entry.id   AF-A0A075GP25-F1
#
_cell.length_a   1.000
_cell.length_b   1.000
_cell.length_c   1.000
_cell.angle_alpha   90.00
_cell.angle_beta   90.00
_cell.angle_gamma   90.00
#
_symmetry.space_group_name_H-M   'P 1'
#
loop_
_entity.id
_entity.type
_entity.pdbx_description
1 polymer ?
#
loop_
_entity_poly.entity_id
_entity_poly.type
_entity_poly.pdbx_seq_one_letter_code
_entity_poly.pdbx_strand_id
1 'polypeptide(L)'
;MSTLSSLFVLLSVVSLIAIAPSAFAAHHEVIITNAPGSATPGCEDTNSCFIPNPVTVELGTIVTWENTDTAAHTATAGSAADGPSGVWDSSLIMVDASFSYTTDTVGSFDYFCMVHPWMAGTLIVEEAGAADAAAAAEAAAAEAEAAAAEAAAEAAAAEAAAEAAAEAAAAEAAAEAAAEAAAEAAAEAAAEAAAEAAVTMAPREPAIDLVNTLRSSISGGSVSSIITNSDDATLVVAIDAPNDGELSITMNSDYITAFDDGSYFVLVNNEEVWFNQDGNVLTIPFGAGTEKIEIVGSAVVPEFGTIAMIILAVAIVSIIAITAKTRTTLIPRL
;
A
#
# COMPACT_ATOMS: atom_id res chain seq x y z
N MET A 1 -22.87 4.25 -11.41
CA MET A 1 -22.32 3.19 -10.53
C MET A 1 -21.14 3.82 -9.81
N SER A 2 -21.28 4.78 -8.87
CA SER A 2 -22.16 4.94 -7.72
C SER A 2 -22.25 3.68 -6.88
N THR A 3 -21.30 3.52 -5.96
CA THR A 3 -21.45 3.25 -4.52
C THR A 3 -20.12 2.69 -4.02
N LEU A 4 -19.37 3.44 -3.20
CA LEU A 4 -18.44 2.96 -2.15
C LEU A 4 -17.71 4.13 -1.44
N SER A 5 -18.41 5.25 -1.22
CA SER A 5 -17.96 6.31 -0.30
C SER A 5 -19.02 6.48 0.79
N SER A 6 -19.12 5.51 1.69
CA SER A 6 -20.03 5.61 2.84
C SER A 6 -19.68 4.56 3.91
N LEU A 7 -18.54 4.71 4.61
CA LEU A 7 -18.36 3.97 5.88
C LEU A 7 -17.41 4.62 6.91
N PHE A 8 -17.14 5.92 6.85
CA PHE A 8 -16.30 6.59 7.87
C PHE A 8 -16.78 7.97 8.29
N VAL A 9 -18.10 8.19 8.34
CA VAL A 9 -18.67 9.39 8.98
C VAL A 9 -19.98 9.00 9.63
N LEU A 10 -19.96 8.48 10.86
CA LEU A 10 -21.12 8.41 11.76
C LEU A 10 -20.70 7.78 13.10
N LEU A 11 -20.20 8.60 14.04
CA LEU A 11 -20.44 8.49 15.49
C LEU A 11 -19.61 9.53 16.26
N SER A 12 -19.92 10.81 16.06
CA SER A 12 -19.57 11.88 17.01
C SER A 12 -20.83 12.68 17.33
N VAL A 13 -21.77 12.01 18.01
CA VAL A 13 -22.88 12.72 18.68
C VAL A 13 -22.33 13.18 20.03
N VAL A 14 -21.70 14.35 20.04
CA VAL A 14 -21.37 15.06 21.28
C VAL A 14 -22.68 15.59 21.85
N SER A 15 -23.23 14.88 22.82
CA SER A 15 -24.38 15.30 23.61
C SER A 15 -23.92 16.38 24.59
N LEU A 16 -23.94 17.65 24.16
CA LEU A 16 -23.85 18.81 25.04
C LEU A 16 -25.13 18.89 25.91
N ILE A 17 -25.09 18.22 27.05
CA ILE A 17 -26.02 18.50 28.15
C ILE A 17 -25.51 19.78 28.80
N ALA A 18 -26.09 20.91 28.41
CA ALA A 18 -25.93 22.17 29.13
C ALA A 18 -26.62 22.02 30.49
N ILE A 19 -25.85 21.69 31.53
CA ILE A 19 -26.29 21.76 32.91
C ILE A 19 -26.27 23.25 33.26
N ALA A 20 -27.44 23.89 33.23
CA ALA A 20 -27.59 25.19 33.86
C ALA A 20 -27.48 24.98 35.38
N PRO A 21 -26.52 25.62 36.09
CA PRO A 21 -26.51 25.55 37.54
C PRO A 21 -27.78 26.21 38.06
N SER A 22 -28.49 25.47 38.90
CA SER A 22 -29.73 25.92 39.52
C SER A 22 -29.40 27.08 40.44
N ALA A 23 -29.94 28.25 40.13
CA ALA A 23 -29.76 29.46 40.90
C ALA A 23 -30.30 29.32 42.33
N PHE A 24 -29.45 29.70 43.29
CA PHE A 24 -29.72 30.41 44.53
C PHE A 24 -30.78 29.87 45.53
N ALA A 25 -30.30 29.71 46.77
CA ALA A 25 -31.01 29.71 48.06
C ALA A 25 -31.04 28.41 48.86
N ALA A 26 -29.96 27.63 48.84
CA ALA A 26 -29.55 26.90 50.05
C ALA A 26 -28.36 27.67 50.64
N HIS A 27 -28.56 28.44 51.71
CA HIS A 27 -27.42 28.82 52.53
C HIS A 27 -26.84 27.51 53.06
N HIS A 28 -25.71 27.08 52.50
CA HIS A 28 -25.02 25.91 53.02
C HIS A 28 -24.69 26.19 54.50
N GLU A 29 -25.03 25.24 55.36
CA GLU A 29 -24.65 25.27 56.77
C GLU A 29 -23.50 24.29 56.97
N VAL A 30 -22.49 24.71 57.74
CA VAL A 30 -21.35 23.85 58.11
C VAL A 30 -21.23 23.81 59.61
N ILE A 31 -21.03 22.62 60.16
CA ILE A 31 -20.83 22.39 61.59
C ILE A 31 -19.36 22.08 61.85
N ILE A 32 -18.78 22.79 62.80
CA ILE A 32 -17.43 22.58 63.33
C ILE A 32 -17.58 22.13 64.79
N THR A 33 -17.07 20.96 65.13
CA THR A 33 -17.17 20.43 66.49
C THR A 33 -15.85 20.55 67.24
N ASN A 34 -15.92 20.78 68.54
CA ASN A 34 -14.75 20.67 69.42
C ASN A 34 -14.38 19.19 69.59
N ALA A 35 -13.11 18.86 69.38
CA ALA A 35 -12.64 17.49 69.57
C ALA A 35 -12.77 17.07 71.04
N PRO A 36 -13.15 15.81 71.34
CA PRO A 36 -13.20 15.31 72.70
C PRO A 36 -11.84 15.43 73.41
N GLY A 37 -11.81 16.02 74.60
CA GLY A 37 -10.58 16.25 75.37
C GLY A 37 -9.73 17.42 74.88
N SER A 38 -10.21 18.23 73.94
CA SER A 38 -9.48 19.40 73.41
C SER A 38 -9.20 20.48 74.46
N ALA A 39 -9.88 20.43 75.61
CA ALA A 39 -9.57 21.23 76.80
C ALA A 39 -8.25 20.87 77.50
N THR A 40 -7.53 19.86 77.02
CA THR A 40 -6.16 19.55 77.43
C THR A 40 -5.22 19.58 76.22
N PRO A 41 -3.95 20.01 76.37
CA PRO A 41 -2.98 19.99 75.28
C PRO A 41 -2.79 18.58 74.69
N GLY A 42 -2.61 18.51 73.37
CA GLY A 42 -2.34 17.31 72.57
C GLY A 42 -3.02 17.29 71.20
N CYS A 43 -4.12 18.03 71.01
CA CYS A 43 -4.83 18.09 69.71
C CYS A 43 -4.17 19.04 68.70
N GLU A 44 -3.31 19.95 69.18
CA GLU A 44 -2.55 20.92 68.38
C GLU A 44 -1.49 20.26 67.51
N ASP A 45 -0.94 19.12 67.94
CA ASP A 45 0.06 18.37 67.17
C ASP A 45 -0.49 17.88 65.82
N THR A 46 -1.80 17.65 65.76
CA THR A 46 -2.52 17.18 64.56
C THR A 46 -3.48 18.22 63.98
N ASN A 47 -3.49 19.45 64.51
CA ASN A 47 -4.43 20.52 64.16
C ASN A 47 -5.91 20.09 64.19
N SER A 48 -6.25 19.15 65.06
CA SER A 48 -7.57 18.51 65.10
C SER A 48 -8.37 18.90 66.34
N CYS A 49 -8.10 20.07 66.91
CA CYS A 49 -8.84 20.61 68.06
C CYS A 49 -10.26 21.07 67.68
N PHE A 50 -10.41 21.60 66.47
CA PHE A 50 -11.68 21.90 65.81
C PHE A 50 -11.83 20.94 64.62
N ILE A 51 -13.04 20.43 64.38
CA ILE A 51 -13.29 19.41 63.35
C ILE A 51 -14.48 19.83 62.47
N PRO A 52 -14.31 20.03 61.15
CA PRO A 52 -13.06 19.97 60.40
C PRO A 52 -12.16 21.21 60.64
N ASN A 53 -10.87 21.06 60.35
CA ASN A 53 -9.90 22.16 60.34
C ASN A 53 -8.78 21.88 59.32
N PRO A 54 -8.52 22.77 58.34
CA PRO A 54 -9.28 23.98 58.03
C PRO A 54 -10.68 23.65 57.50
N VAL A 55 -11.53 24.67 57.44
CA VAL A 55 -12.86 24.59 56.85
C VAL A 55 -12.98 25.64 55.74
N THR A 56 -13.39 25.21 54.55
CA THR A 56 -13.61 26.09 53.40
C THR A 56 -15.09 26.18 53.10
N VAL A 57 -15.61 27.39 52.98
CA VAL A 57 -17.03 27.69 52.75
C VAL A 57 -17.18 28.86 51.78
N GLU A 58 -18.39 29.05 51.29
CA GLU A 58 -18.71 30.20 50.42
C GLU A 58 -19.11 31.42 51.26
N LEU A 59 -19.04 32.60 50.64
CA LEU A 59 -19.61 33.81 51.19
C LEU A 59 -21.13 33.65 51.36
N GLY A 60 -21.64 33.93 52.57
CA GLY A 60 -23.04 33.76 52.95
C GLY A 60 -23.37 32.42 53.60
N THR A 61 -22.41 31.51 53.78
CA THR A 61 -22.56 30.26 54.55
C THR A 61 -22.75 30.56 56.05
N ILE A 62 -23.63 29.80 56.70
CA ILE A 62 -23.76 29.82 58.17
C ILE A 62 -22.82 28.74 58.74
N VAL A 63 -21.78 29.19 59.45
CA VAL A 63 -20.82 28.33 60.13
C VAL A 63 -21.22 28.21 61.60
N THR A 64 -21.44 26.99 62.07
CA THR A 64 -21.87 26.69 63.44
C THR A 64 -20.78 25.93 64.17
N TRP A 65 -20.29 26.47 65.29
CA TRP A 65 -19.42 25.76 66.21
C TRP A 65 -20.28 25.08 67.28
N GLU A 66 -20.10 23.77 67.44
CA GLU A 66 -20.76 22.96 68.47
C GLU A 66 -19.75 22.44 69.48
N ASN A 67 -20.02 22.68 70.76
CA ASN A 67 -19.18 22.16 71.82
C ASN A 67 -19.64 20.78 72.27
N THR A 68 -19.07 19.75 71.63
CA THR A 68 -19.26 18.34 71.99
C THR A 68 -18.22 17.82 73.00
N ASP A 69 -17.38 18.70 73.54
CA ASP A 69 -16.40 18.36 74.58
C ASP A 69 -16.99 18.54 75.99
N THR A 70 -16.26 18.09 77.01
CA THR A 70 -16.68 18.12 78.43
C THR A 70 -16.34 19.41 79.16
N ALA A 71 -15.63 20.34 78.52
CA ALA A 71 -15.29 21.66 79.07
C ALA A 71 -15.91 22.78 78.22
N ALA A 72 -15.99 23.98 78.78
CA ALA A 72 -16.44 25.15 78.02
C ALA A 72 -15.36 25.64 77.06
N HIS A 73 -15.76 26.09 75.88
CA HIS A 73 -14.85 26.53 74.81
C HIS A 73 -15.30 27.85 74.20
N THR A 74 -14.47 28.44 73.33
CA THR A 74 -14.84 29.58 72.49
C THR A 74 -14.39 29.31 71.05
N ALA A 75 -15.05 29.93 70.08
CA ALA A 75 -14.58 30.14 68.72
C ALA A 75 -14.44 31.65 68.49
N THR A 76 -13.21 32.17 68.58
CA THR A 76 -12.94 33.61 68.51
C THR A 76 -11.96 33.89 67.38
N ALA A 77 -12.35 34.75 66.45
CA ALA A 77 -11.49 35.16 65.34
C ALA A 77 -10.22 35.83 65.88
N GLY A 78 -9.06 35.51 65.30
CA GLY A 78 -7.75 35.97 65.75
C GLY A 78 -6.82 34.80 66.06
N SER A 79 -5.77 35.08 66.83
CA SER A 79 -4.78 34.08 67.21
C SER A 79 -4.51 34.15 68.71
N ALA A 80 -4.02 33.06 69.30
CA ALA A 80 -3.57 33.06 70.69
C ALA A 80 -2.42 34.04 70.96
N ALA A 81 -1.64 34.38 69.92
CA ALA A 81 -0.49 35.28 70.03
C ALA A 81 -0.91 36.77 69.97
N ASP A 82 -1.82 37.11 69.07
CA ASP A 82 -2.21 38.49 68.79
C ASP A 82 -3.53 38.88 69.48
N GLY A 83 -4.28 37.90 69.98
CA GLY A 83 -5.58 38.06 70.58
C GLY A 83 -6.72 38.12 69.55
N PRO A 84 -7.94 38.46 70.00
CA PRO A 84 -9.11 38.54 69.15
C PRO A 84 -8.96 39.63 68.06
N SER A 85 -9.23 39.27 66.81
CA SER A 85 -9.23 40.20 65.67
C SER A 85 -10.51 41.05 65.61
N GLY A 86 -11.57 40.61 66.29
CA GLY A 86 -12.87 41.30 66.35
C GLY A 86 -13.83 40.96 65.21
N VAL A 87 -13.49 40.01 64.32
CA VAL A 87 -14.40 39.58 63.23
C VAL A 87 -15.60 38.81 63.79
N TRP A 88 -15.37 37.85 64.69
CA TRP A 88 -16.41 37.22 65.50
C TRP A 88 -15.86 36.76 66.85
N ASP A 89 -16.76 36.61 67.83
CA ASP A 89 -16.49 36.07 69.17
C ASP A 89 -17.74 35.32 69.63
N SER A 90 -17.62 34.01 69.82
CA SER A 90 -18.74 33.18 70.27
C SER A 90 -19.13 33.42 71.73
N SER A 91 -18.30 34.13 72.50
CA SER A 91 -18.25 34.02 73.96
C SER A 91 -18.05 32.55 74.40
N LEU A 92 -18.34 32.24 75.66
CA LEU A 92 -18.29 30.86 76.14
C LEU A 92 -19.42 30.02 75.53
N ILE A 93 -19.04 29.00 74.78
CA ILE A 93 -19.89 27.90 74.34
C ILE A 93 -19.81 26.82 75.41
N MET A 94 -20.88 26.68 76.19
CA MET A 94 -21.00 25.62 77.21
C MET A 94 -21.10 24.24 76.56
N VAL A 95 -20.89 23.18 77.35
CA VAL A 95 -21.09 21.80 76.90
C VAL A 95 -22.48 21.64 76.28
N ASP A 96 -22.56 20.96 75.13
CA ASP A 96 -23.76 20.74 74.31
C ASP A 96 -24.43 22.03 73.78
N ALA A 97 -23.75 23.18 73.87
CA ALA A 97 -24.20 24.42 73.25
C ALA A 97 -23.51 24.69 71.91
N SER A 98 -24.04 25.65 71.16
CA SER A 98 -23.52 26.05 69.86
C SER A 98 -23.53 27.56 69.65
N PHE A 99 -22.72 28.02 68.70
CA PHE A 99 -22.66 29.39 68.23
C PHE A 99 -22.61 29.40 66.70
N SER A 100 -23.33 30.31 66.05
CA SER A 100 -23.34 30.43 64.59
C SER A 100 -22.87 31.81 64.13
N TYR A 101 -22.11 31.83 63.04
CA TYR A 101 -21.62 33.02 62.34
C TYR A 101 -21.98 32.91 60.86
N THR A 102 -22.48 34.00 60.27
CA THR A 102 -22.71 34.06 58.82
C THR A 102 -21.53 34.74 58.16
N THR A 103 -20.90 34.08 57.19
CA THR A 103 -19.75 34.63 56.47
C THR A 103 -20.19 35.79 55.58
N ASP A 104 -19.58 36.95 55.74
CA ASP A 104 -19.92 38.17 55.00
C ASP A 104 -18.74 38.75 54.20
N THR A 105 -17.55 38.20 54.39
CA THR A 105 -16.29 38.70 53.82
C THR A 105 -15.46 37.53 53.32
N VAL A 106 -15.02 37.58 52.06
CA VAL A 106 -14.09 36.60 51.47
C VAL A 106 -12.71 36.76 52.11
N GLY A 107 -12.07 35.65 52.43
CA GLY A 107 -10.73 35.64 53.02
C GLY A 107 -10.44 34.41 53.85
N SER A 108 -9.21 34.34 54.36
CA SER A 108 -8.79 33.34 55.33
C SER A 108 -8.76 33.96 56.72
N PHE A 109 -9.47 33.35 57.66
CA PHE A 109 -9.62 33.84 59.02
C PHE A 109 -9.16 32.77 60.00
N ASP A 110 -8.05 33.05 60.68
CA ASP A 110 -7.64 32.24 61.82
C ASP A 110 -8.54 32.53 63.02
N TYR A 111 -8.77 31.51 63.85
CA TYR A 111 -9.53 31.61 65.07
C TYR A 111 -8.98 30.65 66.12
N PHE A 112 -9.28 30.92 67.39
CA PHE A 112 -8.76 30.14 68.50
C PHE A 112 -9.75 30.07 69.68
N CYS A 113 -9.46 29.16 70.62
CA CYS A 113 -10.14 29.13 71.91
C CYS A 113 -9.41 30.03 72.93
N MET A 114 -10.10 31.03 73.47
CA MET A 114 -9.53 31.97 74.45
C MET A 114 -9.19 31.29 75.78
N VAL A 115 -9.94 30.23 76.14
CA VAL A 115 -9.72 29.47 77.39
C VAL A 115 -8.59 28.45 77.22
N HIS A 116 -8.43 27.91 76.01
CA HIS A 116 -7.50 26.85 75.65
C HIS A 116 -6.63 27.30 74.46
N PRO A 117 -5.57 28.11 74.69
CA PRO A 117 -4.86 28.82 73.62
C PRO A 117 -4.15 27.93 72.60
N TRP A 118 -3.98 26.62 72.87
CA TRP A 118 -3.44 25.65 71.91
C TRP A 118 -4.46 25.25 70.82
N MET A 119 -5.76 25.48 71.06
CA MET A 119 -6.78 25.19 70.06
C MET A 119 -6.82 26.32 69.02
N ALA A 120 -6.31 26.03 67.83
CA ALA A 120 -6.35 26.93 66.68
C ALA A 120 -7.11 26.27 65.52
N GLY A 121 -7.80 27.09 64.74
CA GLY A 121 -8.42 26.68 63.48
C GLY A 121 -8.43 27.79 62.44
N THR A 122 -8.73 27.44 61.20
CA THR A 122 -8.79 28.36 60.07
C THR A 122 -10.08 28.18 59.29
N LEU A 123 -10.82 29.29 59.09
CA LEU A 123 -12.01 29.39 58.25
C LEU A 123 -11.64 30.12 56.97
N ILE A 124 -11.78 29.46 55.83
CA ILE A 124 -11.55 30.01 54.50
C ILE A 124 -12.91 30.30 53.86
N VAL A 125 -13.16 31.55 53.51
CA VAL A 125 -14.38 32.01 52.84
C VAL A 125 -14.02 32.38 51.41
N GLU A 126 -14.62 31.68 50.44
CA GLU A 126 -14.44 31.90 49.01
C GLU A 126 -15.65 32.63 48.41
N GLU A 127 -15.50 33.18 47.20
CA GLU A 127 -16.64 33.74 46.47
C GLU A 127 -17.67 32.63 46.17
N ALA A 128 -18.96 32.96 46.26
CA ALA A 128 -20.03 32.03 45.92
C ALA A 128 -19.88 31.55 44.46
N GLY A 129 -19.82 30.23 44.25
CA GLY A 129 -19.60 29.62 42.93
C GLY A 129 -18.13 29.51 42.50
N ALA A 130 -17.16 29.86 43.35
CA ALA A 130 -15.74 29.69 43.05
C ALA A 130 -15.35 28.20 42.88
N ALA A 131 -15.93 27.31 43.68
CA ALA A 131 -15.72 25.86 43.56
C ALA A 131 -16.27 25.30 42.24
N ASP A 132 -17.46 25.74 41.82
CA ASP A 132 -18.04 25.37 40.53
C ASP A 132 -17.23 25.92 39.35
N ALA A 133 -16.73 27.14 39.45
CA ALA A 133 -15.88 27.75 38.43
C ALA A 133 -14.52 27.05 38.31
N ALA A 134 -13.92 26.65 39.43
CA ALA A 134 -12.67 25.88 39.45
C ALA A 134 -12.86 24.49 38.82
N ALA A 135 -13.93 23.78 39.19
CA ALA A 135 -14.26 22.48 38.61
C ALA A 135 -14.56 22.58 37.10
N ALA A 136 -15.26 23.63 36.67
CA ALA A 136 -15.51 23.88 35.26
C ALA A 136 -14.23 24.21 34.47
N ALA A 137 -13.31 24.96 35.07
CA ALA A 137 -12.01 25.27 34.45
C ALA A 137 -11.12 24.02 34.33
N GLU A 138 -11.11 23.17 35.35
CA GLU A 138 -10.37 21.90 35.33
C GLU A 138 -10.95 20.92 34.29
N ALA A 139 -12.27 20.83 34.19
CA ALA A 139 -12.94 20.05 33.15
C ALA A 139 -12.63 20.58 31.74
N ALA A 140 -12.66 21.90 31.54
CA ALA A 140 -12.32 22.52 30.25
C ALA A 140 -10.85 22.31 29.86
N ALA A 141 -9.94 22.33 30.84
CA ALA A 141 -8.52 22.04 30.61
C ALA A 141 -8.30 20.57 30.21
N ALA A 142 -8.98 19.63 30.88
CA ALA A 142 -8.93 18.21 30.54
C ALA A 142 -9.51 17.93 29.15
N GLU A 143 -10.60 18.61 28.77
CA GLU A 143 -11.20 18.49 27.44
C GLU A 143 -10.28 19.06 26.35
N ALA A 144 -9.60 20.18 26.62
CA ALA A 144 -8.62 20.76 25.70
C ALA A 144 -7.38 19.88 25.53
N GLU A 145 -6.89 19.25 26.60
CA GLU A 145 -5.77 18.30 26.54
C GLU A 145 -6.13 17.04 25.75
N ALA A 146 -7.35 16.51 25.96
CA ALA A 146 -7.86 15.38 25.19
C ALA A 146 -7.98 15.71 23.69
N ALA A 147 -8.51 16.89 23.35
CA ALA A 147 -8.63 17.34 21.97
C ALA A 147 -7.24 17.53 21.31
N ALA A 148 -6.25 18.05 22.04
CA ALA A 148 -4.89 18.19 21.54
C ALA A 148 -4.22 16.82 21.30
N ALA A 149 -4.46 15.84 22.17
CA ALA A 149 -3.95 14.48 22.00
C ALA A 149 -4.57 13.77 20.77
N GLU A 150 -5.87 13.95 20.54
CA GLU A 150 -6.55 13.41 19.35
C GLU A 150 -6.00 14.02 18.06
N ALA A 151 -5.83 15.35 18.00
CA ALA A 151 -5.26 16.03 16.85
C ALA A 151 -3.81 15.61 16.56
N ALA A 152 -3.00 15.38 17.60
CA ALA A 152 -1.64 14.88 17.45
C ALA A 152 -1.60 13.44 16.92
N ALA A 153 -2.52 12.58 17.36
CA ALA A 153 -2.64 11.21 16.87
C ALA A 153 -3.08 11.17 15.39
N GLU A 154 -4.01 12.03 14.98
CA GLU A 154 -4.45 12.14 13.59
C GLU A 154 -3.32 12.63 12.68
N ALA A 155 -2.55 13.63 13.12
CA ALA A 155 -1.38 14.12 12.39
C ALA A 155 -0.30 13.04 12.21
N ALA A 156 0.01 12.30 13.28
CA ALA A 156 0.98 11.20 13.22
C ALA A 156 0.52 10.07 12.29
N ALA A 157 -0.78 9.74 12.29
CA ALA A 157 -1.34 8.75 11.38
C ALA A 157 -1.28 9.20 9.91
N ALA A 158 -1.51 10.49 9.64
CA ALA A 158 -1.40 11.05 8.30
C ALA A 158 0.05 11.05 7.79
N GLU A 159 1.03 11.36 8.64
CA GLU A 159 2.46 11.30 8.31
C GLU A 159 2.90 9.87 8.00
N ALA A 160 2.52 8.90 8.84
CA ALA A 160 2.82 7.49 8.61
C ALA A 160 2.18 6.94 7.32
N ALA A 161 0.95 7.37 7.01
CA ALA A 161 0.29 7.01 5.76
C ALA A 161 0.99 7.60 4.53
N ALA A 162 1.49 8.84 4.62
CA ALA A 162 2.24 9.48 3.55
C ALA A 162 3.60 8.80 3.30
N GLU A 163 4.31 8.41 4.37
CA GLU A 163 5.58 7.69 4.27
C GLU A 163 5.38 6.29 3.62
N ALA A 164 4.36 5.55 4.06
CA ALA A 164 4.03 4.25 3.48
C ALA A 164 3.62 4.35 1.99
N ALA A 165 2.89 5.42 1.62
CA ALA A 165 2.55 5.67 0.21
C ALA A 165 3.78 6.00 -0.64
N ALA A 166 4.73 6.76 -0.09
CA ALA A 166 5.99 7.09 -0.77
C ALA A 166 6.87 5.84 -0.97
N GLU A 167 6.97 4.97 0.03
CA GLU A 167 7.72 3.71 -0.06
C GLU A 167 7.09 2.76 -1.10
N ALA A 168 5.76 2.65 -1.12
CA ALA A 168 5.05 1.85 -2.13
C ALA A 168 5.28 2.38 -3.55
N ALA A 169 5.22 3.71 -3.75
CA ALA A 169 5.49 4.32 -5.05
C ALA A 169 6.94 4.12 -5.50
N ALA A 170 7.91 4.19 -4.57
CA ALA A 170 9.31 3.91 -4.88
C ALA A 170 9.54 2.44 -5.27
N ALA A 171 8.87 1.50 -4.60
CA ALA A 171 8.94 0.08 -4.94
C ALA A 171 8.34 -0.23 -6.31
N GLU A 172 7.21 0.42 -6.66
CA GLU A 172 6.59 0.28 -7.98
C GLU A 172 7.50 0.83 -9.09
N ALA A 173 8.07 2.02 -8.90
CA ALA A 173 9.01 2.62 -9.85
C ALA A 173 10.28 1.77 -10.03
N ALA A 174 10.80 1.17 -8.95
CA ALA A 174 11.95 0.26 -9.02
C ALA A 174 11.63 -1.03 -9.79
N ALA A 175 10.42 -1.57 -9.63
CA ALA A 175 9.97 -2.75 -10.36
C ALA A 175 9.78 -2.46 -11.86
N GLU A 176 9.25 -1.29 -12.22
CA GLU A 176 9.11 -0.86 -13.61
C GLU A 176 10.47 -0.67 -14.28
N ALA A 177 11.40 0.02 -13.61
CA ALA A 177 12.78 0.18 -14.11
C ALA A 177 13.52 -1.15 -14.28
N ALA A 178 13.31 -2.10 -13.36
CA ALA A 178 13.90 -3.44 -13.49
C ALA A 178 13.31 -4.24 -14.66
N ALA A 179 12.02 -4.06 -14.95
CA ALA A 179 11.36 -4.69 -16.09
C ALA A 179 11.86 -4.10 -17.42
N GLU A 180 12.03 -2.78 -17.50
CA GLU A 180 12.56 -2.10 -18.68
C GLU A 180 14.01 -2.52 -18.96
N ALA A 181 14.87 -2.55 -17.93
CA ALA A 181 16.25 -3.02 -18.06
C ALA A 181 16.34 -4.50 -18.48
N ALA A 182 15.43 -5.36 -18.00
CA ALA A 182 15.36 -6.76 -18.42
C ALA A 182 14.92 -6.91 -19.88
N ALA A 183 14.01 -6.04 -20.35
CA ALA A 183 13.56 -6.03 -21.75
C ALA A 183 14.68 -5.56 -22.69
N GLU A 184 15.43 -4.53 -22.29
CA GLU A 184 16.58 -4.02 -23.05
C GLU A 184 17.69 -5.07 -23.17
N ALA A 185 18.05 -5.74 -22.07
CA ALA A 185 19.03 -6.83 -22.07
C ALA A 185 18.58 -8.03 -22.93
N ALA A 186 17.27 -8.34 -22.94
CA ALA A 186 16.74 -9.40 -23.80
C ALA A 186 16.78 -9.01 -25.29
N ALA A 187 16.54 -7.75 -25.62
CA ALA A 187 16.64 -7.24 -26.99
C ALA A 187 18.09 -7.25 -27.50
N GLU A 188 19.05 -6.87 -26.65
CA GLU A 188 20.48 -6.91 -26.97
C GLU A 188 20.96 -8.35 -27.21
N ALA A 189 20.59 -9.29 -26.34
CA ALA A 189 20.91 -10.71 -26.52
C ALA A 189 20.26 -11.30 -27.79
N ALA A 190 19.03 -10.88 -28.13
CA ALA A 190 18.38 -11.29 -29.36
C ALA A 190 19.05 -10.70 -30.61
N ALA A 191 19.53 -9.45 -30.54
CA ALA A 191 20.28 -8.82 -31.62
C ALA A 191 21.64 -9.48 -31.83
N GLU A 192 22.34 -9.88 -30.75
CA GLU A 192 23.61 -10.61 -30.83
C GLU A 192 23.40 -12.00 -31.45
N ALA A 193 22.37 -12.75 -31.02
CA ALA A 193 22.01 -14.03 -31.62
C ALA A 193 21.59 -13.90 -33.10
N ALA A 194 20.87 -12.83 -33.46
CA ALA A 194 20.50 -12.54 -34.85
C ALA A 194 21.72 -12.14 -35.70
N ALA A 195 22.69 -11.41 -35.13
CA ALA A 195 23.94 -11.08 -35.80
C ALA A 195 24.81 -12.32 -36.02
N GLU A 196 24.87 -13.23 -35.04
CA GLU A 196 25.57 -14.51 -35.18
C GLU A 196 24.91 -15.39 -36.26
N ALA A 197 23.57 -15.41 -36.33
CA ALA A 197 22.83 -16.06 -37.41
C ALA A 197 22.95 -15.34 -38.77
N ALA A 198 23.17 -14.02 -38.79
CA ALA A 198 23.41 -13.28 -40.03
C ALA A 198 24.83 -13.49 -40.57
N VAL A 199 25.82 -13.73 -39.71
CA VAL A 199 27.20 -14.09 -40.12
C VAL A 199 27.22 -15.47 -40.80
N THR A 200 26.32 -16.39 -40.45
CA THR A 200 26.13 -17.65 -41.18
C THR A 200 25.31 -17.50 -42.46
N MET A 201 24.75 -16.30 -42.71
CA MET A 201 23.89 -15.95 -43.86
C MET A 201 24.45 -14.77 -44.67
N ALA A 202 25.78 -14.63 -44.74
CA ALA A 202 26.41 -13.86 -45.81
C ALA A 202 25.97 -14.46 -47.17
N PRO A 203 25.77 -13.65 -48.24
CA PRO A 203 25.20 -14.14 -49.49
C PRO A 203 26.13 -15.16 -50.14
N ARG A 204 25.89 -16.44 -49.84
CA ARG A 204 26.37 -17.54 -50.66
C ARG A 204 25.32 -17.72 -51.74
N GLU A 205 25.76 -17.54 -52.97
CA GLU A 205 25.02 -17.85 -54.19
C GLU A 205 24.16 -19.12 -53.98
N PRO A 206 22.82 -19.06 -54.00
CA PRO A 206 22.00 -20.23 -53.75
C PRO A 206 21.74 -20.93 -55.08
N ALA A 207 22.80 -21.49 -55.65
CA ALA A 207 22.69 -22.46 -56.72
C ALA A 207 23.35 -23.75 -56.21
N ILE A 208 22.57 -24.61 -55.55
CA ILE A 208 23.04 -25.95 -55.22
C ILE A 208 23.05 -26.74 -56.53
N ASP A 209 24.24 -27.08 -57.02
CA ASP A 209 24.39 -27.96 -58.18
C ASP A 209 24.08 -29.40 -57.78
N LEU A 210 22.94 -29.88 -58.26
CA LEU A 210 22.37 -31.19 -57.99
C LEU A 210 22.70 -32.21 -59.08
N VAL A 211 23.57 -31.92 -60.05
CA VAL A 211 23.94 -32.87 -61.14
C VAL A 211 24.31 -34.25 -60.60
N ASN A 212 25.04 -34.30 -59.47
CA ASN A 212 25.49 -35.55 -58.86
C ASN A 212 24.56 -36.09 -57.78
N THR A 213 23.49 -35.35 -57.46
CA THR A 213 22.58 -35.65 -56.34
C THR A 213 21.22 -36.15 -56.84
N LEU A 214 20.67 -35.52 -57.88
CA LEU A 214 19.44 -35.95 -58.52
C LEU A 214 19.75 -37.02 -59.59
N ARG A 215 19.03 -38.14 -59.52
CA ARG A 215 19.16 -39.19 -60.53
C ARG A 215 18.51 -38.73 -61.82
N SER A 216 19.33 -38.46 -62.83
CA SER A 216 18.91 -38.11 -64.19
C SER A 216 19.57 -39.03 -65.22
N SER A 217 18.89 -39.20 -66.36
CA SER A 217 19.36 -39.92 -67.53
C SER A 217 18.90 -39.17 -68.76
N ILE A 218 19.81 -38.85 -69.67
CA ILE A 218 19.53 -38.09 -70.89
C ILE A 218 19.91 -38.92 -72.12
N SER A 219 19.09 -38.85 -73.16
CA SER A 219 19.39 -39.36 -74.50
C SER A 219 19.49 -38.18 -75.47
N GLY A 220 20.32 -38.26 -76.53
CA GLY A 220 20.45 -37.18 -77.51
C GLY A 220 21.33 -35.98 -77.10
N GLY A 221 21.82 -35.94 -75.84
CA GLY A 221 22.68 -34.88 -75.32
C GLY A 221 23.37 -35.22 -73.99
N SER A 222 23.85 -34.20 -73.28
CA SER A 222 24.46 -34.31 -71.95
C SER A 222 23.95 -33.22 -71.00
N VAL A 223 23.85 -33.53 -69.70
CA VAL A 223 23.46 -32.55 -68.67
C VAL A 223 24.72 -31.83 -68.18
N SER A 224 24.70 -30.50 -68.21
CA SER A 224 25.80 -29.64 -67.77
C SER A 224 25.67 -29.21 -66.32
N SER A 225 24.47 -28.80 -65.90
CA SER A 225 24.19 -28.37 -64.51
C SER A 225 22.71 -28.61 -64.17
N ILE A 226 22.41 -28.88 -62.90
CA ILE A 226 21.05 -28.95 -62.37
C ILE A 226 21.03 -28.03 -61.16
N ILE A 227 20.43 -26.86 -61.30
CA ILE A 227 20.46 -25.83 -60.27
C ILE A 227 19.05 -25.63 -59.74
N THR A 228 18.87 -25.72 -58.42
CA THR A 228 17.62 -25.27 -57.78
C THR A 228 17.70 -23.80 -57.39
N ASN A 229 16.60 -23.09 -57.56
CA ASN A 229 16.40 -21.73 -57.09
C ASN A 229 15.25 -21.72 -56.08
N SER A 230 15.56 -21.42 -54.82
CA SER A 230 14.57 -21.40 -53.74
C SER A 230 13.59 -20.24 -53.81
N ASP A 231 14.00 -19.12 -54.42
CA ASP A 231 13.16 -17.91 -54.48
C ASP A 231 12.02 -18.08 -55.49
N ASP A 232 12.29 -18.82 -56.58
CA ASP A 232 11.34 -19.02 -57.67
C ASP A 232 10.72 -20.43 -57.70
N ALA A 233 11.06 -21.30 -56.73
CA ALA A 233 10.64 -22.70 -56.67
C ALA A 233 10.91 -23.49 -57.98
N THR A 234 12.04 -23.19 -58.63
CA THR A 234 12.42 -23.77 -59.92
C THR A 234 13.67 -24.64 -59.82
N LEU A 235 13.75 -25.60 -60.73
CA LEU A 235 14.90 -26.43 -60.99
C LEU A 235 15.29 -26.29 -62.45
N VAL A 236 16.46 -25.71 -62.70
CA VAL A 236 16.98 -25.41 -64.04
C VAL A 236 18.05 -26.43 -64.40
N VAL A 237 17.75 -27.23 -65.43
CA VAL A 237 18.67 -28.18 -66.05
C VAL A 237 19.27 -27.53 -67.28
N ALA A 238 20.56 -27.22 -67.25
CA ALA A 238 21.31 -26.85 -68.43
C ALA A 238 21.75 -28.11 -69.18
N ILE A 239 21.46 -28.22 -70.47
CA ILE A 239 21.83 -29.36 -71.30
C ILE A 239 22.57 -28.91 -72.56
N ASP A 240 23.40 -29.81 -73.10
CA ASP A 240 23.95 -29.70 -74.45
C ASP A 240 23.31 -30.81 -75.31
N ALA A 241 22.39 -30.41 -76.20
CA ALA A 241 21.54 -31.32 -76.99
C ALA A 241 21.88 -31.23 -78.50
N PRO A 242 22.93 -31.89 -79.00
CA PRO A 242 23.25 -31.91 -80.43
C PRO A 242 22.21 -32.66 -81.29
N ASN A 243 21.40 -33.54 -80.68
CA ASN A 243 20.33 -34.28 -81.35
C ASN A 243 19.04 -34.22 -80.53
N ASP A 244 17.92 -34.54 -81.16
CA ASP A 244 16.64 -34.75 -80.46
C ASP A 244 16.78 -35.90 -79.44
N GLY A 245 16.08 -35.77 -78.31
CA GLY A 245 16.19 -36.74 -77.24
C GLY A 245 15.20 -36.52 -76.10
N GLU A 246 15.40 -37.26 -75.02
CA GLU A 246 14.56 -37.18 -73.81
C GLU A 246 15.41 -37.10 -72.56
N LEU A 247 15.01 -36.24 -71.63
CA LEU A 247 15.53 -36.15 -70.27
C LEU A 247 14.59 -36.90 -69.33
N SER A 248 15.10 -37.93 -68.66
CA SER A 248 14.43 -38.59 -67.55
C SER A 248 15.07 -38.15 -66.24
N ILE A 249 14.30 -37.54 -65.34
CA ILE A 249 14.81 -37.02 -64.07
C ILE A 249 13.88 -37.43 -62.92
N THR A 250 14.47 -37.95 -61.85
CA THR A 250 13.73 -38.36 -60.64
C THR A 250 13.66 -37.20 -59.66
N MET A 251 12.48 -36.61 -59.49
CA MET A 251 12.21 -35.54 -58.53
C MET A 251 12.36 -36.04 -57.10
N ASN A 252 13.06 -35.27 -56.27
CA ASN A 252 13.14 -35.50 -54.84
C ASN A 252 12.49 -34.30 -54.11
N SER A 253 11.51 -34.59 -53.25
CA SER A 253 10.81 -33.62 -52.40
C SER A 253 11.73 -32.90 -51.43
N ASP A 254 12.92 -33.43 -51.15
CA ASP A 254 13.95 -32.76 -50.35
C ASP A 254 14.51 -31.51 -51.05
N TYR A 255 14.32 -31.39 -52.38
CA TYR A 255 14.85 -30.27 -53.18
C TYR A 255 13.78 -29.53 -53.96
N ILE A 256 12.75 -30.20 -54.47
CA ILE A 256 11.62 -29.54 -55.15
C ILE A 256 10.33 -30.33 -54.90
N THR A 257 9.29 -29.65 -54.46
CA THR A 257 7.96 -30.24 -54.22
C THR A 257 7.05 -29.98 -55.40
N ALA A 258 6.24 -30.99 -55.75
CA ALA A 258 5.17 -30.84 -56.73
C ALA A 258 4.09 -29.86 -56.24
N PHE A 259 3.26 -29.35 -57.15
CA PHE A 259 2.05 -28.62 -56.80
C PHE A 259 1.06 -29.46 -55.97
N ASP A 260 0.02 -28.83 -55.43
CA ASP A 260 -0.99 -29.50 -54.58
C ASP A 260 -1.70 -30.66 -55.31
N ASP A 261 -1.72 -30.63 -56.65
CA ASP A 261 -2.26 -31.69 -57.50
C ASP A 261 -1.24 -32.78 -57.87
N GLY A 262 -0.01 -32.69 -57.34
CA GLY A 262 1.09 -33.61 -57.61
C GLY A 262 1.81 -33.38 -58.94
N SER A 263 1.46 -32.33 -59.68
CA SER A 263 2.06 -31.99 -60.97
C SER A 263 3.30 -31.11 -60.84
N TYR A 264 4.06 -31.03 -61.93
CA TYR A 264 5.12 -30.05 -62.16
C TYR A 264 4.79 -29.29 -63.44
N PHE A 265 5.40 -28.12 -63.60
CA PHE A 265 5.33 -27.35 -64.84
C PHE A 265 6.70 -27.35 -65.51
N VAL A 266 6.77 -27.64 -66.81
CA VAL A 266 8.05 -27.83 -67.52
C VAL A 266 8.15 -26.91 -68.72
N LEU A 267 9.25 -26.17 -68.78
CA LEU A 267 9.63 -25.28 -69.87
C LEU A 267 10.90 -25.79 -70.54
N VAL A 268 10.93 -25.85 -71.87
CA VAL A 268 12.13 -26.12 -72.68
C VAL A 268 12.46 -24.85 -73.45
N ASN A 269 13.64 -24.28 -73.25
CA ASN A 269 14.03 -22.98 -73.81
C ASN A 269 12.96 -21.87 -73.60
N ASN A 270 12.33 -21.85 -72.42
CA ASN A 270 11.24 -20.93 -72.04
C ASN A 270 9.88 -21.14 -72.75
N GLU A 271 9.69 -22.25 -73.49
CA GLU A 271 8.41 -22.65 -74.04
C GLU A 271 7.83 -23.86 -73.29
N GLU A 272 6.53 -23.84 -73.00
CA GLU A 272 5.86 -24.94 -72.30
C GLU A 272 5.79 -26.18 -73.20
N VAL A 273 6.18 -27.33 -72.65
CA VAL A 273 6.15 -28.60 -73.37
C VAL A 273 5.30 -29.63 -72.66
N TRP A 274 4.75 -30.56 -73.45
CA TRP A 274 4.18 -31.77 -72.88
C TRP A 274 5.31 -32.68 -72.37
N PHE A 275 5.09 -33.31 -71.23
CA PHE A 275 5.99 -34.31 -70.66
C PHE A 275 5.17 -35.46 -70.04
N ASN A 276 5.82 -36.60 -69.82
CA ASN A 276 5.20 -37.73 -69.14
C ASN A 276 5.70 -37.80 -67.69
N GLN A 277 4.78 -37.96 -66.74
CA GLN A 277 5.09 -38.12 -65.32
C GLN A 277 4.65 -39.50 -64.83
N ASP A 278 5.59 -40.28 -64.30
CA ASP A 278 5.34 -41.55 -63.62
C ASP A 278 5.79 -41.45 -62.16
N GLY A 279 4.85 -41.15 -61.27
CA GLY A 279 5.13 -40.81 -59.88
C GLY A 279 6.04 -39.59 -59.78
N ASN A 280 7.28 -39.81 -59.31
CA ASN A 280 8.30 -38.77 -59.15
C ASN A 280 9.26 -38.67 -60.33
N VAL A 281 9.12 -39.50 -61.37
CA VAL A 281 10.01 -39.47 -62.55
C VAL A 281 9.35 -38.66 -63.66
N LEU A 282 10.01 -37.58 -64.08
CA LEU A 282 9.60 -36.78 -65.23
C LEU A 282 10.39 -37.22 -66.46
N THR A 283 9.69 -37.45 -67.58
CA THR A 283 10.27 -37.75 -68.89
C THR A 283 9.91 -36.63 -69.85
N ILE A 284 10.90 -35.82 -70.20
CA ILE A 284 10.73 -34.55 -70.90
C ILE A 284 11.41 -34.67 -72.27
N PRO A 285 10.65 -34.67 -73.37
CA PRO A 285 11.21 -34.65 -74.71
C PRO A 285 11.78 -33.26 -75.05
N PHE A 286 12.91 -33.23 -75.75
CA PHE A 286 13.54 -32.01 -76.23
C PHE A 286 14.08 -32.18 -77.65
N GLY A 287 14.18 -31.05 -78.38
CA GLY A 287 14.76 -31.01 -79.72
C GLY A 287 16.25 -30.67 -79.71
N ALA A 288 16.93 -30.94 -80.82
CA ALA A 288 18.31 -30.52 -81.04
C ALA A 288 18.46 -28.99 -80.91
N GLY A 289 19.51 -28.54 -80.22
CA GLY A 289 19.74 -27.14 -79.88
C GLY A 289 19.03 -26.66 -78.61
N THR A 290 18.46 -27.58 -77.82
CA THR A 290 17.97 -27.24 -76.49
C THR A 290 19.14 -26.95 -75.56
N GLU A 291 19.10 -25.81 -74.87
CA GLU A 291 20.14 -25.40 -73.92
C GLU A 291 19.65 -25.46 -72.47
N LYS A 292 18.34 -25.33 -72.27
CA LYS A 292 17.74 -25.21 -70.93
C LYS A 292 16.40 -25.93 -70.83
N ILE A 293 16.24 -26.72 -69.77
CA ILE A 293 14.96 -27.27 -69.32
C ILE A 293 14.71 -26.76 -67.90
N GLU A 294 13.57 -26.14 -67.66
CA GLU A 294 13.20 -25.53 -66.38
C GLU A 294 11.94 -26.20 -65.84
N ILE A 295 12.03 -26.71 -64.62
CA ILE A 295 10.96 -27.45 -63.94
C ILE A 295 10.51 -26.61 -62.74
N VAL A 296 9.24 -26.25 -62.71
CA VAL A 296 8.64 -25.41 -61.68
C VAL A 296 7.75 -26.27 -60.79
N GLY A 297 7.90 -26.10 -59.48
CA GLY A 297 7.11 -26.78 -58.45
C GLY A 297 6.41 -25.80 -57.52
N SER A 298 5.95 -26.28 -56.35
CA SER A 298 5.29 -25.46 -55.33
C SER A 298 6.26 -24.81 -54.35
N ALA A 299 7.37 -25.48 -54.05
CA ALA A 299 8.42 -24.99 -53.18
C ALA A 299 9.72 -25.77 -53.43
N VAL A 300 10.84 -25.12 -53.18
CA VAL A 300 12.11 -25.81 -52.94
C VAL A 300 12.22 -25.96 -51.43
N VAL A 301 12.57 -27.14 -50.93
CA VAL A 301 12.81 -27.35 -49.50
C VAL A 301 14.27 -27.01 -49.24
N PRO A 302 14.61 -25.82 -48.69
CA PRO A 302 15.97 -25.59 -48.26
C PRO A 302 16.23 -26.42 -46.99
N GLU A 303 17.45 -26.88 -46.79
CA GLU A 303 17.85 -27.79 -45.69
C GLU A 303 17.73 -27.18 -44.27
N PHE A 304 17.03 -26.05 -44.11
CA PHE A 304 16.79 -25.39 -42.82
C PHE A 304 15.71 -26.07 -41.96
N GLY A 305 15.02 -27.12 -42.43
CA GLY A 305 13.88 -27.73 -41.73
C GLY A 305 14.16 -28.19 -40.29
N THR A 306 15.34 -28.75 -40.02
CA THR A 306 15.72 -29.15 -38.64
C THR A 306 16.07 -27.95 -37.77
N ILE A 307 16.73 -26.94 -38.34
CA ILE A 307 17.16 -25.73 -37.63
C ILE A 307 15.95 -24.83 -37.33
N ALA A 308 15.05 -24.65 -38.29
CA ALA A 308 13.81 -23.89 -38.12
C ALA A 308 12.90 -24.51 -37.04
N MET A 309 12.83 -25.84 -36.97
CA MET A 309 12.08 -26.54 -35.91
C MET A 309 12.71 -26.39 -34.53
N ILE A 310 14.04 -26.37 -34.43
CA ILE A 310 14.74 -26.10 -33.16
C ILE A 310 14.49 -24.65 -32.73
N ILE A 311 14.57 -23.69 -33.65
CA ILE A 311 14.30 -22.27 -33.35
C ILE A 311 12.86 -22.08 -32.89
N LEU A 312 11.89 -22.72 -33.56
CA LEU A 312 10.48 -22.68 -33.16
C LEU A 312 10.26 -23.30 -31.76
N ALA A 313 10.89 -24.44 -31.47
CA ALA A 313 10.79 -25.09 -30.17
C ALA A 313 11.37 -24.21 -29.06
N VAL A 314 12.53 -23.59 -29.29
CA VAL A 314 13.17 -22.66 -28.33
C VAL A 314 12.33 -21.39 -28.12
N ALA A 315 11.72 -20.87 -29.17
CA ALA A 315 10.84 -19.71 -29.10
C ALA A 315 9.59 -19.99 -28.26
N ILE A 316 8.93 -21.14 -28.48
CA ILE A 316 7.73 -21.53 -27.73
C ILE A 316 8.07 -21.76 -26.25
N VAL A 317 9.17 -22.45 -25.93
CA VAL A 317 9.61 -22.67 -24.54
C VAL A 317 9.90 -21.35 -23.83
N SER A 318 10.54 -20.40 -24.53
CA SER A 318 10.82 -19.06 -24.00
C SER A 318 9.54 -18.28 -23.69
N ILE A 319 8.53 -18.31 -24.57
CA ILE A 319 7.24 -17.66 -24.34
C ILE A 319 6.51 -18.28 -23.14
N ILE A 320 6.49 -19.61 -23.04
CA ILE A 320 5.85 -20.30 -21.90
C ILE A 320 6.52 -19.92 -20.58
N ALA A 321 7.86 -19.84 -20.54
CA ALA A 321 8.60 -19.41 -19.36
C ALA A 321 8.26 -17.96 -18.95
N ILE A 322 8.15 -17.05 -19.92
CA ILE A 322 7.75 -15.65 -19.69
C ILE A 322 6.31 -15.57 -19.16
N THR A 323 5.40 -16.36 -19.72
CA THR A 323 3.97 -16.34 -19.34
C THR A 323 3.72 -16.99 -17.97
N ALA A 324 4.46 -18.04 -17.63
CA ALA A 324 4.38 -18.68 -16.31
C ALA A 324 4.87 -17.75 -15.18
N LYS A 325 5.86 -16.89 -15.47
CA LYS A 325 6.40 -15.92 -14.52
C LYS A 325 5.48 -14.70 -14.29
N THR A 326 4.55 -14.41 -15.21
CA THR A 326 3.63 -13.26 -15.14
C THR A 326 2.22 -13.60 -14.65
N ARG A 327 1.78 -14.87 -14.67
CA ARG A 327 0.40 -15.26 -14.31
C ARG A 327 0.04 -15.25 -12.82
N THR A 328 0.99 -15.07 -11.90
CA THR A 328 0.67 -15.08 -10.45
C THR A 328 0.02 -13.80 -9.93
N THR A 329 -0.16 -12.75 -10.75
CA THR A 329 -0.61 -11.43 -10.25
C THR A 329 -1.91 -10.90 -10.89
N LEU A 330 -2.58 -11.70 -11.74
CA LEU A 330 -3.87 -11.31 -12.34
C LEU A 330 -5.05 -11.86 -11.54
N ILE A 331 -5.28 -11.34 -10.33
CA ILE A 331 -6.60 -11.38 -9.70
C ILE A 331 -7.23 -10.01 -9.95
N PRO A 332 -8.23 -9.88 -10.84
CA PRO A 332 -8.95 -8.62 -10.97
C PRO A 332 -9.86 -8.47 -9.76
N ARG A 333 -9.64 -7.43 -8.95
CA ARG A 333 -10.61 -7.05 -7.92
C ARG A 333 -11.80 -6.39 -8.62
N LEU A 334 -12.94 -7.08 -8.61
CA LEU A 334 -14.28 -6.55 -8.84
C LEU A 334 -14.90 -6.14 -7.51
#